data_AF-A0A918DRZ2-F1
#
_entry.id   AF-A0A918DRZ2-F1
#
_cell.length_a   1.000
_cell.length_b   1.000
_cell.length_c   1.000
_cell.angle_alpha   90.00
_cell.angle_beta   90.00
_cell.angle_gamma   90.00
#
_symmetry.space_group_name_H-M   'P 1'
#
loop_
_entity.id
_entity.type
_entity.pdbx_description
1 polymer ?
#
loop_
_entity_poly.entity_id
_entity_poly.type
_entity_poly.pdbx_seq_one_letter_code
_entity_poly.pdbx_strand_id
1 'polypeptide(L)' 'MTQQDIAQRMGVTKGRVSQIEQGKISGQDVLARYATALGGQLHQSIYFDDGDIAAIA' A
#
# COMPACT_ATOMS: atom_id res chain seq x y z
N MET A 1 -15.22 -2.89 3.58
CA MET A 1 -14.23 -3.79 2.94
C MET A 1 -13.36 -4.37 4.04
N THR A 2 -13.29 -5.69 4.13
CA THR A 2 -12.56 -6.43 5.18
C THR A 2 -11.18 -6.86 4.69
N GLN A 3 -10.29 -7.25 5.61
CA GLN A 3 -9.01 -7.86 5.24
C GLN A 3 -9.18 -9.12 4.36
N GLN A 4 -10.27 -9.87 4.54
CA GLN A 4 -10.58 -11.05 3.73
C GLN A 4 -10.92 -10.65 2.28
N ASP A 5 -11.67 -9.57 2.09
CA ASP A 5 -12.01 -9.05 0.75
C ASP A 5 -10.75 -8.56 0.02
N ILE A 6 -9.87 -7.84 0.73
CA ILE A 6 -8.61 -7.36 0.18
C ILE A 6 -7.69 -8.53 -0.18
N ALA A 7 -7.59 -9.53 0.71
CA ALA A 7 -6.80 -10.73 0.49
C ALA A 7 -7.23 -11.47 -0.78
N GLN A 8 -8.56 -11.60 -0.99
CA GLN A 8 -9.11 -12.19 -2.20
C GLN A 8 -8.77 -11.37 -3.46
N ARG A 9 -8.87 -10.04 -3.40
CA ARG A 9 -8.50 -9.16 -4.53
C ARG A 9 -7.02 -9.20 -4.87
N MET A 10 -6.16 -9.38 -3.86
CA MET A 10 -4.71 -9.43 -4.03
C MET A 10 -4.15 -10.83 -4.31
N GLY A 11 -4.96 -11.89 -4.17
CA GLY A 11 -4.48 -13.28 -4.28
C GLY A 11 -3.48 -13.68 -3.18
N VAL A 12 -3.64 -13.12 -1.97
CA VAL A 12 -2.76 -13.39 -0.81
C VAL A 12 -3.57 -13.88 0.40
N THR A 13 -2.89 -14.26 1.48
CA THR A 13 -3.56 -14.64 2.74
C THR A 13 -4.02 -13.41 3.53
N LYS A 14 -5.07 -13.57 4.34
CA LYS A 14 -5.49 -12.53 5.32
C LYS A 14 -4.34 -12.11 6.24
N GLY A 15 -3.52 -13.08 6.67
CA GLY A 15 -2.33 -12.81 7.48
C GLY A 15 -1.34 -11.88 6.78
N ARG A 16 -1.13 -12.05 5.47
CA ARG A 16 -0.29 -11.15 4.68
C ARG A 16 -0.85 -9.73 4.63
N VAL A 17 -2.16 -9.57 4.47
CA VAL A 17 -2.83 -8.25 4.53
C VAL A 17 -2.59 -7.58 5.88
N SER A 18 -2.75 -8.30 6.99
CA SER A 18 -2.48 -7.77 8.32
C SER A 18 -1.01 -7.36 8.51
N GLN A 19 -0.05 -8.07 7.92
CA GLN A 19 1.35 -7.67 7.97
C GLN A 19 1.60 -6.37 7.18
N ILE A 20 0.97 -6.21 6.02
CA ILE A 20 1.06 -4.98 5.20
C ILE A 20 0.50 -3.77 5.96
N GLU A 21 -0.66 -3.92 6.60
CA GLU A 21 -1.27 -2.86 7.43
C GLU A 21 -0.41 -2.47 8.65
N GLN A 22 0.41 -3.39 9.15
CA GLN A 22 1.39 -3.14 10.20
C GLN A 22 2.72 -2.59 9.67
N GLY A 23 2.80 -2.23 8.38
CA GLY A 23 4.00 -1.71 7.74
C GLY A 23 5.06 -2.77 7.40
N LYS A 24 4.77 -4.07 7.58
CA LYS A 24 5.68 -5.15 7.22
C LYS A 24 5.54 -5.52 5.75
N ILE A 25 6.05 -4.62 4.91
CA ILE A 25 6.02 -4.71 3.45
C ILE A 25 7.37 -5.20 2.90
N SER A 26 7.32 -5.88 1.75
CA SER A 26 8.50 -6.46 1.10
C SER A 26 8.83 -5.75 -0.21
N GLY A 27 8.60 -4.44 -0.27
CA GLY A 27 8.78 -3.62 -1.47
C GLY A 27 7.61 -2.70 -1.76
N GLN A 28 7.86 -1.75 -2.66
CA GLN A 28 6.88 -0.76 -3.11
C GLN A 28 5.76 -1.37 -3.96
N ASP A 29 6.02 -2.47 -4.68
CA ASP A 29 5.03 -3.19 -5.48
C ASP A 29 3.87 -3.74 -4.64
N VAL A 30 4.16 -4.14 -3.39
CA VAL A 30 3.16 -4.63 -2.43
C VAL A 30 2.21 -3.51 -2.05
N LEU A 31 2.71 -2.30 -1.81
CA LEU A 31 1.89 -1.12 -1.52
C LEU A 31 1.03 -0.72 -2.72
N ALA A 32 1.58 -0.79 -3.93
CA ALA A 32 0.84 -0.49 -5.15
C ALA A 32 -0.34 -1.44 -5.34
N ARG A 33 -0.11 -2.75 -5.24
CA ARG A 33 -1.18 -3.77 -5.33
C ARG A 33 -2.20 -3.63 -4.21
N TYR A 34 -1.77 -3.29 -3.00
CA TYR A 34 -2.66 -3.04 -1.86
C TYR A 34 -3.57 -1.83 -2.13
N ALA A 35 -3.02 -0.71 -2.62
CA ALA A 35 -3.80 0.45 -3.03
C ALA A 35 -4.81 0.12 -4.13
N THR A 36 -4.41 -0.64 -5.15
CA THR A 36 -5.31 -1.11 -6.21
C THR A 36 -6.43 -2.01 -5.67
N ALA A 37 -6.12 -2.91 -4.74
CA ALA A 37 -7.14 -3.76 -4.11
C ALA A 37 -8.15 -2.96 -3.29
N LEU A 38 -7.74 -1.80 -2.76
CA LEU A 38 -8.64 -0.84 -2.11
C LEU A 38 -9.48 -0.02 -3.10
N GLY A 39 -9.19 -0.08 -4.40
CA GLY A 39 -9.82 0.73 -5.45
C GLY A 39 -9.13 2.07 -5.71
N GLY A 40 -7.91 2.26 -5.21
CA GLY A 40 -7.11 3.47 -5.40
C GLY A 40 -5.81 3.23 -6.18
N GLN A 41 -4.93 4.21 -6.13
CA GLN A 41 -3.58 4.15 -6.69
C GLN A 41 -2.57 4.62 -5.62
N LEU A 42 -1.38 4.02 -5.63
CA LEU A 42 -0.29 4.44 -4.76
C LEU A 42 0.30 5.75 -5.31
N HIS A 43 0.20 6.82 -4.53
CA HIS A 43 0.94 8.05 -4.74
C HIS A 43 1.99 8.18 -3.65
N GLN A 44 3.25 8.40 -4.03
CA GLN A 44 4.35 8.62 -3.09
C GLN A 44 4.83 10.05 -3.18
N SER A 45 5.23 10.59 -2.03
CA SER A 45 5.76 11.94 -1.92
C SER A 45 6.96 11.95 -0.98
N ILE A 46 7.95 12.79 -1.29
CA ILE A 46 9.09 13.10 -0.44
C ILE A 46 8.83 14.47 0.20
N TYR A 47 9.00 14.56 1.51
CA TYR A 47 8.92 15.81 2.27
C TYR A 47 10.34 16.29 2.55
N PHE A 48 10.61 17.56 2.24
CA PHE A 48 11.87 18.23 2.54
C PHE A 48 11.76 19.09 3.79
N ASP A 49 12.89 19.37 4.45
CA ASP A 49 12.92 20.13 5.71
C ASP A 49 12.48 21.59 5.56
N ASP A 50 12.54 22.13 4.33
CA ASP A 50 12.05 23.47 3.98
C ASP A 50 10.53 23.51 3.70
N GLY A 51 9.85 22.36 3.77
CA GLY A 51 8.42 22.23 3.55
C GLY A 51 8.04 21.93 2.10
N ASP A 52 9.00 21.80 1.18
CA ASP A 52 8.70 21.37 -0.19
C ASP A 52 8.26 19.91 -0.23
N ILE A 53 7.45 19.59 -1.25
CA ILE A 53 6.94 18.24 -1.50
C ILE A 53 7.21 17.86 -2.95
N ALA A 54 7.95 16.78 -3.17
CA ALA A 54 8.11 16.18 -4.49
C ALA A 54 7.25 14.93 -4.61
N ALA A 55 6.38 14.88 -5.62
CA ALA A 55 5.67 13.66 -5.98
C ALA A 55 6.60 12.70 -6.74
N ILE A 56 6.53 11.41 -6.42
CA ILE A 56 7.19 10.33 -7.15
C ILE A 56 6.16 9.70 -8.09
N ALA A 57 6.37 9.87 -9.39
CA ALA A 57 5.57 9.27 -10.46
C ALA A 57 6.08 7.87 -10.85
#